data_AF-J3KXQ1-F1
#
_entry.id   AF-J3KXQ1-F1
#
_cell.length_a   1.000
_cell.length_b   1.000
_cell.length_c   1.000
_cell.angle_alpha   90.00
_cell.angle_beta   90.00
_cell.angle_gamma   90.00
#
_symmetry.space_group_name_H-M   'P 1'
#
loop_
_entity.id
_entity.type
_entity.pdbx_description
1 polymer ?
#
loop_
_entity_poly.entity_id
_entity_poly.type
_entity_poly.pdbx_seq_one_letter_code
_entity_poly.pdbx_strand_id
1 'polypeptide(L)'
;MWTEVAKYLFGVELARLSSTCRWFRRLLADESIWRYAFLRDLSLLPSSADRYPPRPLHRSWRLLYTAAFNGAHSFWFRRSTRHLGAYRIGGFLLESPYMLLTAMLAVPRWLPPEEDGPQIAIEMTGACMLPNARPGIWIADFHLVRCPNCTINKCAGVLQVMDARHCELFLEQGFWNGTWEYEDLGDHYNDEETPTAACAIFNASIHAHASISSVLSSKSWVRRCDDPQPKAHCRRHAVALNSNLLSNSNQGLVSRFQAMRDTTGNGQIVSIRITQQIY
;
A
#
# COMPACT_ATOMS: atom_id res chain seq x y z
N MET A 1 26.07 -3.55 22.65
CA MET A 1 24.89 -3.14 23.46
C MET A 1 24.10 -2.02 22.78
N TRP A 2 24.63 -0.79 22.65
CA TRP A 2 23.87 0.34 22.09
C TRP A 2 23.36 0.16 20.65
N THR A 3 24.08 -0.57 19.79
CA THR A 3 23.58 -0.94 18.45
C THR A 3 22.26 -1.71 18.54
N GLU A 4 22.18 -2.69 19.45
CA GLU A 4 20.96 -3.47 19.66
C GLU A 4 19.85 -2.62 20.28
N VAL A 5 20.17 -1.74 21.23
CA VAL A 5 19.17 -0.80 21.79
C VAL A 5 18.60 0.10 20.70
N ALA A 6 19.45 0.67 19.85
CA ALA A 6 19.04 1.56 18.77
C ALA A 6 18.09 0.88 17.77
N LYS A 7 18.26 -0.41 17.48
CA LYS A 7 17.37 -1.17 16.60
C LYS A 7 15.91 -1.21 17.07
N TYR A 8 15.62 -0.93 18.35
CA TYR A 8 14.27 -0.92 18.92
C TYR A 8 13.71 0.49 19.16
N LEU A 9 14.45 1.53 18.81
CA LEU A 9 13.97 2.92 18.86
C LEU A 9 13.19 3.27 17.59
N PHE A 10 12.21 4.16 17.71
CA PHE A 10 11.50 4.78 16.57
C PHE A 10 12.37 5.84 15.90
N GLY A 11 12.07 6.18 14.64
CA GLY A 11 12.86 7.16 13.87
C GLY A 11 13.08 8.50 14.56
N VAL A 12 12.06 9.04 15.24
CA VAL A 12 12.18 10.30 15.98
C VAL A 12 13.15 10.18 17.16
N GLU A 13 13.17 9.03 17.82
CA GLU A 13 14.07 8.74 18.95
C GLU A 13 15.49 8.53 18.45
N LEU A 14 15.68 7.88 17.31
CA LEU A 14 16.98 7.76 16.64
C LEU A 14 17.54 9.13 16.26
N ALA A 15 16.71 10.00 15.69
CA ALA A 15 17.10 11.37 15.36
C ALA A 15 17.54 12.15 16.61
N ARG A 16 16.74 12.07 17.69
CA ARG A 16 17.08 12.68 19.00
C ARG A 16 18.36 12.10 19.59
N LEU A 17 18.56 10.78 19.52
CA LEU A 17 19.77 10.13 20.01
C LEU A 17 21.00 10.62 19.25
N SER A 18 20.90 10.79 17.93
CA SER A 18 21.99 11.29 17.07
C SER A 18 22.44 12.72 17.39
N SER A 19 21.58 13.54 17.98
CA SER A 19 21.88 14.93 18.34
C SER A 19 22.53 15.07 19.72
N THR A 20 22.49 14.02 20.55
CA THR A 20 23.05 14.07 21.93
C THR A 20 24.57 14.19 21.97
N CYS A 21 25.30 13.40 21.17
CA CYS A 21 26.77 13.45 21.13
C CYS A 21 27.37 12.88 19.83
N ARG A 22 28.66 13.18 19.58
CA ARG A 22 29.38 12.69 18.40
C ARG A 22 29.46 11.16 18.32
N TRP A 23 29.49 10.48 19.45
CA TRP A 23 29.56 9.02 19.49
C TRP A 23 28.26 8.39 18.98
N PHE A 24 27.10 8.83 19.47
CA PHE A 24 25.80 8.37 18.97
C PHE A 24 25.57 8.74 17.51
N ARG A 25 26.02 9.92 17.07
CA ARG A 25 25.98 10.28 15.65
C ARG A 25 26.75 9.29 14.76
N ARG A 26 27.93 8.84 15.20
CA ARG A 26 28.73 7.83 14.50
C ARG A 26 28.09 6.44 14.57
N LEU A 27 27.56 6.05 15.72
CA LEU A 27 26.81 4.79 15.88
C LEU A 27 25.65 4.72 14.87
N LEU A 28 24.87 5.80 14.74
CA LEU A 28 23.73 5.89 13.84
C LEU A 28 24.10 6.14 12.37
N ALA A 29 25.39 6.12 12.03
CA ALA A 29 25.82 5.97 10.65
C ALA A 29 25.77 4.50 10.17
N ASP A 30 25.62 3.55 11.10
CA ASP A 30 25.47 2.14 10.78
C ASP A 30 24.11 1.86 10.11
N GLU A 31 24.17 1.52 8.82
CA GLU A 31 23.01 1.18 7.99
C GLU A 31 22.24 -0.05 8.47
N SER A 32 22.85 -0.93 9.28
CA SER A 32 22.16 -2.11 9.84
C SER A 32 21.08 -1.72 10.87
N ILE A 33 21.28 -0.63 11.61
CA ILE A 33 20.31 -0.09 12.57
C ILE A 33 19.08 0.40 11.80
N TRP A 34 19.30 1.22 10.78
CA TRP A 34 18.23 1.77 9.94
C TRP A 34 17.51 0.69 9.15
N ARG A 35 18.24 -0.30 8.62
CA ARG A 35 17.64 -1.46 7.96
C ARG A 35 16.70 -2.19 8.90
N TYR A 36 17.15 -2.47 10.13
CA TYR A 36 16.33 -3.19 11.09
C TYR A 36 15.08 -2.39 11.47
N ALA A 37 15.25 -1.11 11.80
CA ALA A 37 14.13 -0.21 12.13
C ALA A 37 13.13 -0.12 10.96
N PHE A 38 13.62 0.01 9.72
CA PHE A 38 12.78 0.06 8.52
C PHE A 38 11.94 -1.20 8.34
N LEU A 39 12.56 -2.39 8.46
CA LEU A 39 11.85 -3.65 8.32
C LEU A 39 10.90 -3.90 9.49
N ARG A 40 11.29 -3.55 10.71
CA ARG A 40 10.45 -3.66 11.91
C ARG A 40 9.18 -2.82 11.78
N ASP A 41 9.32 -1.54 11.42
CA ASP A 41 8.20 -0.61 11.34
C ASP A 41 7.25 -0.91 10.16
N LEU A 42 7.71 -1.70 9.19
CA LEU A 42 6.87 -2.25 8.12
C LEU A 42 6.35 -3.67 8.40
N SER A 43 6.63 -4.25 9.56
CA SER A 43 6.30 -5.66 9.90
C SER A 43 6.88 -6.69 8.92
N LEU A 44 8.09 -6.43 8.42
CA LEU A 44 8.83 -7.24 7.44
C LEU A 44 10.07 -7.93 8.01
N LEU A 45 10.25 -7.93 9.33
CA LEU A 45 11.33 -8.71 9.94
C LEU A 45 11.12 -10.20 9.62
N PRO A 46 12.16 -10.88 9.08
CA PRO A 46 12.03 -12.30 8.76
C PRO A 46 11.84 -13.13 10.02
N SER A 47 10.97 -14.14 9.94
CA SER A 47 11.01 -15.26 10.88
C SER A 47 12.31 -16.04 10.67
N SER A 48 12.74 -16.86 11.62
CA SER A 48 14.01 -17.62 11.55
C SER A 48 14.18 -18.46 10.26
N ALA A 49 13.09 -18.83 9.58
CA ALA A 49 13.08 -19.57 8.32
C ALA A 49 13.03 -18.70 7.06
N ASP A 50 12.79 -17.39 7.18
CA ASP A 50 12.61 -16.50 6.03
C ASP A 50 13.92 -15.85 5.58
N ARG A 51 14.10 -15.73 4.26
CA ARG A 51 15.18 -14.88 3.72
C ARG A 51 14.92 -13.42 4.06
N TYR A 52 15.97 -12.63 4.26
CA TYR A 52 15.80 -11.18 4.38
C TYR A 52 15.29 -10.57 3.07
N PRO A 53 14.51 -9.48 3.12
CA PRO A 53 14.17 -8.71 1.93
C PRO A 53 15.43 -8.28 1.16
N PRO A 54 15.37 -8.25 -0.18
CA PRO A 54 16.47 -7.81 -1.02
C PRO A 54 16.88 -6.38 -0.65
N ARG A 55 18.16 -6.07 -0.85
CA ARG A 55 18.66 -4.73 -0.57
C ARG A 55 18.13 -3.76 -1.63
N PRO A 56 17.56 -2.61 -1.25
CA PRO A 56 17.17 -1.56 -2.18
C PRO A 56 18.36 -1.05 -3.00
N LEU A 57 18.10 -0.55 -4.20
CA LEU A 57 19.09 0.00 -5.13
C LEU A 57 19.86 1.19 -4.52
N HIS A 58 19.18 2.08 -3.79
CA HIS A 58 19.78 3.28 -3.18
C HIS A 58 20.76 2.97 -2.03
N ARG A 59 20.81 1.72 -1.55
CA ARG A 59 21.70 1.15 -0.49
C ARG A 59 21.66 1.81 0.90
N SER A 60 21.25 3.07 1.03
CA SER A 60 21.09 3.81 2.30
C SER A 60 19.68 3.66 2.86
N TRP A 61 19.58 2.81 3.87
CA TRP A 61 18.38 2.61 4.68
C TRP A 61 18.03 3.83 5.51
N ARG A 62 19.01 4.63 5.93
CA ARG A 62 18.72 5.88 6.65
C ARG A 62 17.92 6.86 5.80
N LEU A 63 18.33 7.04 4.54
CA LEU A 63 17.62 7.92 3.60
C LEU A 63 16.24 7.37 3.27
N LEU A 64 16.13 6.06 2.99
CA LEU A 64 14.85 5.41 2.76
C LEU A 64 13.89 5.52 3.96
N TYR A 65 14.40 5.29 5.17
CA TYR A 65 13.60 5.44 6.39
C TYR A 65 13.12 6.88 6.54
N THR A 66 14.01 7.84 6.37
CA THR A 66 13.64 9.26 6.47
C THR A 66 12.58 9.63 5.44
N ALA A 67 12.78 9.26 4.18
CA ALA A 67 11.86 9.56 3.09
C ALA A 67 10.50 8.87 3.24
N ALA A 68 10.48 7.60 3.64
CA ALA A 68 9.27 6.82 3.78
C ALA A 68 8.48 7.13 5.06
N PHE A 69 9.10 7.68 6.11
CA PHE A 69 8.48 7.89 7.43
C PHE A 69 8.38 9.37 7.87
N ASN A 70 8.75 10.34 7.04
CA ASN A 70 8.68 11.79 7.34
C ASN A 70 7.26 12.40 7.44
N GLY A 71 6.20 11.59 7.38
CA GLY A 71 4.80 12.02 7.35
C GLY A 71 4.26 12.37 5.96
N ALA A 72 5.12 12.65 4.99
CA ALA A 72 4.70 13.11 3.65
C ALA A 72 4.45 11.96 2.65
N HIS A 73 4.32 10.75 3.17
CA HIS A 73 4.01 9.50 2.48
C HIS A 73 2.50 9.21 2.42
N SER A 74 1.65 10.23 2.46
CA SER A 74 0.21 10.05 2.37
C SER A 74 -0.36 10.98 1.31
N PHE A 75 -1.56 10.65 0.81
CA PHE A 75 -2.43 11.50 -0.01
C PHE A 75 -2.48 12.99 0.43
N TRP A 76 -2.07 13.26 1.68
CA TRP A 76 -1.80 14.56 2.29
C TRP A 76 -1.00 15.54 1.42
N PHE A 77 -0.02 15.10 0.62
CA PHE A 77 0.91 16.02 -0.06
C PHE A 77 0.25 16.91 -1.13
N ARG A 78 -0.92 16.54 -1.68
CA ARG A 78 -1.59 17.36 -2.72
C ARG A 78 -3.05 17.74 -2.44
N ARG A 79 -3.73 17.13 -1.46
CA ARG A 79 -5.18 17.34 -1.22
C ARG A 79 -5.56 17.30 0.28
N SER A 80 -4.93 18.16 1.09
CA SER A 80 -5.11 18.20 2.55
C SER A 80 -6.54 18.52 3.01
N THR A 81 -7.30 19.32 2.25
CA THR A 81 -8.61 19.84 2.69
C THR A 81 -9.74 18.81 2.70
N ARG A 82 -9.54 17.65 2.05
CA ARG A 82 -10.58 16.61 1.90
C ARG A 82 -10.28 15.34 2.70
N HIS A 83 -9.17 15.29 3.41
CA HIS A 83 -8.73 14.10 4.12
C HIS A 83 -9.48 13.95 5.45
N LEU A 84 -9.99 12.75 5.74
CA LEU A 84 -10.72 12.42 6.97
C LEU A 84 -9.85 11.60 7.93
N GLY A 85 -8.99 10.73 7.42
CA GLY A 85 -8.12 9.89 8.24
C GLY A 85 -7.18 9.04 7.40
N ALA A 86 -6.04 8.68 7.98
CA ALA A 86 -5.07 7.77 7.36
C ALA A 86 -4.26 7.03 8.40
N TYR A 87 -3.76 5.88 8.00
CA TYR A 87 -2.72 5.18 8.74
C TYR A 87 -1.90 4.31 7.78
N ARG A 88 -0.67 4.02 8.17
CA ARG A 88 0.18 3.05 7.48
C ARG A 88 -0.27 1.64 7.84
N ILE A 89 -0.54 0.82 6.82
CA ILE A 89 -0.91 -0.58 7.01
C ILE A 89 0.33 -1.42 7.33
N GLY A 90 1.45 -1.16 6.64
CA GLY A 90 2.71 -1.88 6.79
C GLY A 90 3.44 -1.98 5.46
N GLY A 91 4.31 -2.96 5.31
CA GLY A 91 4.95 -3.28 4.04
C GLY A 91 4.80 -4.73 3.63
N PHE A 92 4.90 -4.98 2.33
CA PHE A 92 4.92 -6.30 1.73
C PHE A 92 6.05 -6.38 0.69
N LEU A 93 6.46 -7.60 0.35
CA LEU A 93 7.53 -7.89 -0.58
C LEU A 93 6.94 -8.33 -1.91
N LEU A 94 7.39 -7.68 -2.98
CA LEU A 94 7.16 -8.10 -4.34
C LEU A 94 8.42 -8.81 -4.85
N GLU A 95 8.36 -10.13 -5.04
CA GLU A 95 9.50 -10.93 -5.49
C GLU A 95 9.55 -11.10 -7.01
N SER A 96 8.38 -11.07 -7.65
CA SER A 96 8.23 -11.16 -9.10
C SER A 96 7.78 -9.82 -9.67
N PRO A 97 7.98 -9.52 -10.95
CA PRO A 97 7.46 -8.29 -11.55
C PRO A 97 5.93 -8.31 -11.79
N TYR A 98 5.22 -9.30 -11.23
CA TYR A 98 3.79 -9.52 -11.43
C TYR A 98 3.03 -9.26 -10.13
N MET A 99 2.04 -8.39 -10.21
CA MET A 99 1.19 -8.01 -9.09
C MET A 99 -0.27 -8.31 -9.41
N LEU A 100 -0.95 -9.03 -8.52
CA LEU A 100 -2.38 -9.28 -8.63
C LEU A 100 -3.13 -8.24 -7.81
N LEU A 101 -4.03 -7.51 -8.47
CA LEU A 101 -4.90 -6.51 -7.87
C LEU A 101 -6.34 -7.03 -7.85
N THR A 102 -7.09 -6.75 -6.78
CA THR A 102 -8.53 -7.08 -6.70
C THR A 102 -9.31 -6.08 -5.85
N ALA A 103 -10.54 -5.82 -6.28
CA ALA A 103 -11.57 -5.02 -5.62
C ALA A 103 -12.45 -5.86 -4.69
N MET A 104 -12.09 -7.12 -4.44
CA MET A 104 -12.79 -8.03 -3.55
C MET A 104 -11.80 -8.89 -2.77
N LEU A 105 -12.19 -9.40 -1.60
CA LEU A 105 -11.41 -10.44 -0.89
C LEU A 105 -11.66 -11.84 -1.46
N ALA A 106 -11.76 -11.92 -2.78
CA ALA A 106 -11.84 -13.14 -3.56
C ALA A 106 -10.99 -12.95 -4.81
N VAL A 107 -10.15 -13.96 -5.11
CA VAL A 107 -9.40 -13.98 -6.36
C VAL A 107 -10.25 -14.73 -7.39
N PRO A 108 -10.53 -14.14 -8.56
CA PRO A 108 -11.23 -14.84 -9.63
C PRO A 108 -10.52 -16.14 -10.01
N ARG A 109 -11.28 -17.19 -10.32
CA ARG A 109 -10.71 -18.47 -10.78
C ARG A 109 -10.04 -18.36 -12.15
N TRP A 110 -10.40 -17.32 -12.89
CA TRP A 110 -9.92 -17.05 -14.23
C TRP A 110 -9.81 -15.53 -14.41
N LEU A 111 -8.78 -15.09 -15.13
CA LEU A 111 -8.56 -13.71 -15.54
C LEU A 111 -8.36 -13.71 -17.06
N PRO A 112 -8.79 -12.65 -17.77
CA PRO A 112 -8.45 -12.46 -19.18
C PRO A 112 -6.92 -12.49 -19.42
N PRO A 113 -6.49 -12.88 -20.63
CA PRO A 113 -5.10 -12.78 -21.05
C PRO A 113 -4.50 -11.39 -20.84
N GLU A 114 -3.20 -11.31 -20.52
CA GLU A 114 -2.52 -10.03 -20.27
C GLU A 114 -2.51 -9.10 -21.51
N GLU A 115 -2.58 -9.67 -22.71
CA GLU A 115 -2.60 -8.94 -24.00
C GLU A 115 -3.84 -8.05 -24.16
N ASP A 116 -4.96 -8.42 -23.52
CA ASP A 116 -6.21 -7.66 -23.53
C ASP A 116 -6.13 -6.40 -22.65
N GLY A 117 -5.05 -6.28 -21.86
CA GLY A 117 -4.80 -5.16 -20.97
C GLY A 117 -5.59 -5.24 -19.65
N PRO A 118 -5.17 -4.46 -18.65
CA PRO A 118 -5.77 -4.52 -17.31
C PRO A 118 -7.23 -4.05 -17.28
N GLN A 119 -7.62 -3.15 -18.20
CA GLN A 119 -8.96 -2.57 -18.23
C GLN A 119 -10.05 -3.64 -18.40
N ILE A 120 -9.89 -4.53 -19.38
CA ILE A 120 -10.86 -5.61 -19.65
C ILE A 120 -10.98 -6.55 -18.45
N ALA A 121 -9.84 -6.94 -17.86
CA ALA A 121 -9.84 -7.80 -16.67
C ALA A 121 -10.52 -7.15 -15.45
N ILE A 122 -10.25 -5.87 -15.22
CA ILE A 122 -10.86 -5.08 -14.14
C ILE A 122 -12.36 -4.97 -14.35
N GLU A 123 -12.81 -4.54 -15.54
CA GLU A 123 -14.23 -4.37 -15.85
C GLU A 123 -14.99 -5.69 -15.62
N MET A 124 -14.47 -6.80 -16.15
CA MET A 124 -15.15 -8.11 -16.08
C MET A 124 -15.13 -8.76 -14.70
N THR A 125 -14.03 -8.65 -13.95
CA THR A 125 -13.79 -9.48 -12.75
C THR A 125 -13.51 -8.70 -11.47
N GLY A 126 -13.33 -7.38 -11.57
CA GLY A 126 -12.86 -6.55 -10.47
C GLY A 126 -11.42 -6.85 -10.06
N ALA A 127 -10.62 -7.45 -10.93
CA ALA A 127 -9.26 -7.84 -10.64
C ALA A 127 -8.41 -7.85 -11.91
N CYS A 128 -7.09 -7.69 -11.77
CA CYS A 128 -6.16 -7.85 -12.89
C CYS A 128 -4.79 -8.36 -12.43
N MET A 129 -4.12 -9.06 -13.32
CA MET A 129 -2.69 -9.28 -13.23
C MET A 129 -1.98 -8.10 -13.90
N LEU A 130 -1.07 -7.46 -13.16
CA LEU A 130 -0.35 -6.29 -13.62
C LEU A 130 1.14 -6.61 -13.73
N PRO A 131 1.69 -6.70 -14.95
CA PRO A 131 3.11 -6.96 -15.17
C PRO A 131 3.96 -5.69 -15.00
N ASN A 132 5.28 -5.88 -15.00
CA ASN A 132 6.28 -4.81 -14.93
C ASN A 132 6.21 -3.96 -13.64
N ALA A 133 5.75 -4.53 -12.53
CA ALA A 133 5.86 -3.91 -11.22
C ALA A 133 7.29 -4.05 -10.65
N ARG A 134 7.83 -2.99 -10.05
CA ARG A 134 9.21 -2.99 -9.53
C ARG A 134 9.35 -3.98 -8.36
N PRO A 135 10.16 -5.05 -8.47
CA PRO A 135 10.40 -5.97 -7.36
C PRO A 135 11.10 -5.26 -6.20
N GLY A 136 10.77 -5.63 -4.97
CA GLY A 136 11.32 -5.01 -3.77
C GLY A 136 10.28 -4.80 -2.68
N ILE A 137 10.59 -3.89 -1.76
CA ILE A 137 9.72 -3.58 -0.62
C ILE A 137 8.69 -2.55 -1.05
N TRP A 138 7.42 -2.89 -0.86
CA TRP A 138 6.29 -2.02 -1.06
C TRP A 138 5.70 -1.62 0.29
N ILE A 139 5.25 -0.37 0.39
CA ILE A 139 4.64 0.22 1.57
C ILE A 139 3.17 0.46 1.24
N ALA A 140 2.29 0.00 2.10
CA ALA A 140 0.85 0.14 1.95
C ALA A 140 0.31 1.14 2.98
N ASP A 141 -0.46 2.10 2.50
CA ASP A 141 -1.11 3.13 3.29
C ASP A 141 -2.62 3.15 3.00
N PHE A 142 -3.40 3.38 4.06
CA PHE A 142 -4.83 3.61 3.97
C PHE A 142 -5.12 5.11 4.05
N HIS A 143 -6.02 5.60 3.20
CA HIS A 143 -6.59 6.94 3.31
C HIS A 143 -8.11 6.90 3.20
N LEU A 144 -8.75 7.75 3.99
CA LEU A 144 -10.16 8.04 3.96
C LEU A 144 -10.34 9.49 3.56
N VAL A 145 -11.02 9.76 2.45
CA VAL A 145 -11.14 11.11 1.90
C VAL A 145 -12.59 11.41 1.52
N ARG A 146 -12.97 12.69 1.58
CA ARG A 146 -14.27 13.16 1.07
C ARG A 146 -14.29 13.01 -0.45
N CYS A 147 -15.44 12.62 -1.01
CA CYS A 147 -15.62 12.48 -2.45
C CYS A 147 -15.10 13.72 -3.23
N PRO A 148 -14.26 13.53 -4.27
CA PRO A 148 -13.71 14.61 -5.06
C PRO A 148 -14.76 15.35 -5.91
N ASN A 149 -15.83 14.66 -6.32
CA ASN A 149 -16.84 15.20 -7.24
C ASN A 149 -17.99 15.93 -6.53
N CYS A 150 -18.12 15.79 -5.21
CA CYS A 150 -19.22 16.38 -4.47
C CYS A 150 -18.86 17.77 -3.90
N THR A 151 -19.55 18.82 -4.35
CA THR A 151 -19.43 20.21 -3.84
C THR A 151 -20.59 20.61 -2.91
N ILE A 152 -21.57 19.73 -2.68
CA ILE A 152 -22.83 20.06 -2.01
C ILE A 152 -23.07 19.03 -0.90
N ASN A 153 -23.57 19.51 0.25
CA ASN A 153 -23.94 18.79 1.48
C ASN A 153 -24.94 17.61 1.32
N LYS A 154 -25.10 17.04 0.12
CA LYS A 154 -26.01 15.93 -0.23
C LYS A 154 -25.31 14.62 -0.57
N CYS A 155 -23.98 14.61 -0.59
CA CYS A 155 -23.18 13.42 -0.87
C CYS A 155 -22.57 12.90 0.42
N ALA A 156 -23.05 11.75 0.90
CA ALA A 156 -22.47 11.04 2.03
C ALA A 156 -21.10 10.41 1.69
N GLY A 157 -20.71 10.41 0.40
CA GLY A 157 -19.65 9.58 -0.18
C GLY A 157 -18.28 9.83 0.42
N VAL A 158 -17.86 8.91 1.27
CA VAL A 158 -16.48 8.76 1.68
C VAL A 158 -15.79 7.84 0.66
N LEU A 159 -14.62 8.25 0.19
CA LEU A 159 -13.78 7.47 -0.71
C LEU A 159 -12.71 6.75 0.12
N GLN A 160 -12.72 5.43 0.07
CA GLN A 160 -11.65 4.60 0.58
C GLN A 160 -10.52 4.55 -0.46
N VAL A 161 -9.27 4.73 -0.01
CA VAL A 161 -8.09 4.67 -0.86
C VAL A 161 -7.06 3.74 -0.22
N MET A 162 -6.65 2.72 -0.96
CA MET A 162 -5.48 1.90 -0.65
C MET A 162 -4.37 2.26 -1.62
N ASP A 163 -3.30 2.89 -1.11
CA ASP A 163 -2.10 3.17 -1.88
C ASP A 163 -1.02 2.15 -1.52
N ALA A 164 -0.41 1.54 -2.53
CA ALA A 164 0.80 0.75 -2.38
C ALA A 164 1.93 1.43 -3.19
N ARG A 165 3.09 1.64 -2.57
CA ARG A 165 4.21 2.37 -3.18
C ARG A 165 5.51 1.63 -2.95
N HIS A 166 6.32 1.49 -3.99
CA HIS A 166 7.67 0.97 -3.87
C HIS A 166 8.49 1.90 -2.96
N CYS A 167 9.27 1.35 -2.03
CA CYS A 167 9.94 2.14 -0.98
C CYS A 167 10.91 3.19 -1.51
N GLU A 168 11.47 2.97 -2.70
CA GLU A 168 12.40 3.91 -3.33
C GLU A 168 11.70 5.07 -4.05
N LEU A 169 10.38 4.97 -4.30
CA LEU A 169 9.60 6.06 -4.89
C LEU A 169 9.75 7.37 -4.08
N PHE A 170 9.87 7.26 -2.76
CA PHE A 170 10.01 8.41 -1.87
C PHE A 170 11.37 9.13 -1.99
N LEU A 171 12.31 8.60 -2.78
CA LEU A 171 13.57 9.28 -3.09
C LEU A 171 13.51 10.04 -4.42
N GLU A 172 12.45 9.82 -5.22
CA GLU A 172 12.33 10.37 -6.56
C GLU A 172 11.79 11.80 -6.53
N GLN A 173 12.55 12.75 -7.08
CA GLN A 173 12.13 14.15 -7.11
C GLN A 173 10.83 14.34 -7.91
N GLY A 174 10.62 13.54 -8.96
CA GLY A 174 9.41 13.59 -9.79
C GLY A 174 8.12 13.25 -9.03
N PHE A 175 8.22 12.37 -8.03
CA PHE A 175 7.11 12.08 -7.13
C PHE A 175 6.80 13.30 -6.24
N TRP A 176 7.83 13.89 -5.63
CA TRP A 176 7.71 15.04 -4.72
C TRP A 176 7.26 16.32 -5.42
N ASN A 177 7.67 16.58 -6.65
CA ASN A 177 7.45 17.87 -7.29
C ASN A 177 6.11 17.98 -8.02
N GLY A 178 5.36 16.89 -8.21
CA GLY A 178 4.14 16.97 -9.02
C GLY A 178 4.13 16.06 -10.24
N THR A 179 5.29 15.87 -10.84
CA THR A 179 5.40 15.51 -12.26
C THR A 179 5.07 14.06 -12.57
N TRP A 180 5.20 13.15 -11.61
CA TRP A 180 4.74 11.77 -11.78
C TRP A 180 3.26 11.68 -11.43
N GLU A 181 2.47 11.20 -12.39
CA GLU A 181 1.02 11.12 -12.30
C GLU A 181 0.54 9.67 -12.32
N TYR A 182 -0.69 9.47 -11.85
CA TYR A 182 -1.36 8.19 -11.93
C TYR A 182 -2.06 8.06 -13.29
N GLU A 183 -1.85 6.94 -13.97
CA GLU A 183 -2.65 6.50 -15.11
C GLU A 183 -3.81 5.62 -14.63
N ASP A 184 -4.97 5.75 -15.28
CA ASP A 184 -6.12 4.90 -15.01
C ASP A 184 -5.92 3.53 -15.67
N LEU A 185 -6.14 2.47 -14.88
CA LEU A 185 -6.08 1.08 -15.37
C LEU A 185 -7.45 0.52 -15.73
N GLY A 186 -8.51 1.04 -15.12
CA GLY A 186 -9.88 0.59 -15.32
C GLY A 186 -10.76 0.75 -14.08
N ASP A 187 -12.06 0.64 -14.29
CA ASP A 187 -13.10 0.73 -13.27
C ASP A 187 -13.90 -0.60 -13.21
N HIS A 188 -14.29 -1.00 -12.02
CA HIS A 188 -15.19 -2.13 -11.80
C HIS A 188 -16.41 -1.66 -11.01
N TYR A 189 -17.58 -1.96 -11.55
CA TYR A 189 -18.87 -1.64 -10.96
C TYR A 189 -19.49 -2.90 -10.37
N ASN A 190 -19.75 -2.87 -9.07
CA ASN A 190 -20.54 -3.89 -8.40
C ASN A 190 -21.92 -3.30 -8.07
N ASP A 191 -22.90 -3.62 -8.91
CA ASP A 191 -24.30 -3.19 -8.72
C ASP A 191 -25.01 -3.98 -7.61
N GLU A 192 -24.41 -5.09 -7.12
CA GLU A 192 -24.97 -5.82 -5.99
C GLU A 192 -24.80 -5.01 -4.70
N GLU A 193 -25.85 -4.97 -3.90
CA GLU A 193 -25.82 -4.32 -2.58
C GLU A 193 -24.73 -4.98 -1.71
N THR A 194 -23.61 -4.28 -1.56
CA THR A 194 -22.45 -4.78 -0.83
C THR A 194 -22.28 -3.98 0.46
N PRO A 195 -22.40 -4.60 1.64
CA PRO A 195 -22.22 -3.88 2.91
C PRO A 195 -20.76 -3.51 3.18
N THR A 196 -19.82 -3.92 2.32
CA THR A 196 -18.37 -3.80 2.54
C THR A 196 -17.62 -3.33 1.30
N ALA A 197 -16.70 -2.37 1.46
CA ALA A 197 -15.64 -2.09 0.50
C ALA A 197 -14.39 -2.87 0.91
N ALA A 198 -13.87 -3.71 0.03
CA ALA A 198 -12.63 -4.42 0.30
C ALA A 198 -11.73 -4.47 -0.93
N CYS A 199 -10.43 -4.49 -0.75
CA CYS A 199 -9.48 -4.63 -1.84
C CYS A 199 -8.21 -5.30 -1.35
N ALA A 200 -7.46 -5.90 -2.28
CA ALA A 200 -6.21 -6.56 -1.95
C ALA A 200 -5.19 -6.47 -3.09
N ILE A 201 -3.93 -6.55 -2.70
CA ILE A 201 -2.76 -6.59 -3.58
C ILE A 201 -1.90 -7.78 -3.17
N PHE A 202 -1.51 -8.59 -4.15
CA PHE A 202 -0.69 -9.78 -3.93
C PHE A 202 0.53 -9.78 -4.85
N ASN A 203 1.65 -10.29 -4.36
CA ASN A 203 2.75 -10.72 -5.21
C ASN A 203 2.35 -12.02 -5.92
N ALA A 204 2.33 -12.03 -7.25
CA ALA A 204 1.98 -13.21 -8.03
C ALA A 204 3.20 -14.14 -8.16
N SER A 205 3.59 -14.77 -7.05
CA SER A 205 4.70 -15.73 -7.00
C SER A 205 4.32 -16.99 -6.25
N ILE A 206 5.04 -18.09 -6.51
CA ILE A 206 4.84 -19.37 -5.85
C ILE A 206 4.97 -19.29 -4.32
N HIS A 207 5.81 -18.38 -3.79
CA HIS A 207 6.01 -18.21 -2.34
C HIS A 207 4.88 -17.42 -1.67
N ALA A 208 4.01 -16.76 -2.45
CA ALA A 208 2.96 -15.92 -1.91
C ALA A 208 1.72 -16.70 -1.46
N HIS A 209 1.60 -18.00 -1.79
CA HIS A 209 0.38 -18.79 -1.56
C HIS A 209 -0.13 -18.70 -0.11
N ALA A 210 0.75 -18.89 0.88
CA ALA A 210 0.37 -18.78 2.30
C ALA A 210 -0.07 -17.37 2.70
N SER A 211 0.60 -16.33 2.18
CA SER A 211 0.22 -14.93 2.40
C SER A 211 -1.15 -14.62 1.79
N ILE A 212 -1.39 -15.08 0.56
CA ILE A 212 -2.65 -14.93 -0.17
C ILE A 212 -3.77 -15.62 0.62
N SER A 213 -3.61 -16.88 1.02
CA SER A 213 -4.63 -17.60 1.79
C SER A 213 -4.94 -16.92 3.14
N SER A 214 -3.93 -16.41 3.85
CA SER A 214 -4.15 -15.68 5.11
C SER A 214 -4.94 -14.39 4.91
N VAL A 215 -4.69 -13.67 3.81
CA VAL A 215 -5.40 -12.43 3.48
C VAL A 215 -6.82 -12.70 3.00
N LEU A 216 -7.03 -13.72 2.18
CA LEU A 216 -8.34 -14.12 1.68
C LEU A 216 -9.24 -14.80 2.73
N SER A 217 -8.67 -15.28 3.84
CA SER A 217 -9.44 -15.81 4.98
C SER A 217 -10.14 -14.68 5.75
N SER A 218 -11.13 -14.07 5.11
CA SER A 218 -11.85 -12.88 5.59
C SER A 218 -12.39 -13.05 7.00
N LYS A 219 -12.91 -14.24 7.34
CA LYS A 219 -13.43 -14.57 8.69
C LYS A 219 -12.40 -14.39 9.82
N SER A 220 -11.10 -14.43 9.52
CA SER A 220 -10.04 -14.32 10.53
C SER A 220 -9.68 -12.89 10.92
N TRP A 221 -10.05 -11.90 10.11
CA TRP A 221 -9.64 -10.52 10.34
C TRP A 221 -10.65 -9.46 9.93
N VAL A 222 -11.58 -9.70 9.01
CA VAL A 222 -12.64 -8.75 8.65
C VAL A 222 -13.51 -8.47 9.89
N ARG A 223 -13.91 -7.21 10.07
CA ARG A 223 -14.73 -6.81 11.22
C ARG A 223 -16.16 -7.33 11.07
N ARG A 224 -16.91 -7.33 12.17
CA ARG A 224 -18.36 -7.57 12.12
C ARG A 224 -19.04 -6.41 11.37
N CYS A 225 -20.15 -6.70 10.70
CA CYS A 225 -20.82 -5.73 9.82
C CYS A 225 -21.32 -4.45 10.51
N ASP A 226 -21.43 -4.46 11.84
CA ASP A 226 -21.84 -3.33 12.67
C ASP A 226 -20.68 -2.36 13.03
N ASP A 227 -19.44 -2.71 12.67
CA ASP A 227 -18.27 -1.87 12.94
C ASP A 227 -17.80 -1.14 11.67
N PRO A 228 -18.06 0.17 11.52
CA PRO A 228 -17.70 0.92 10.32
C PRO A 228 -16.20 1.22 10.22
N GLN A 229 -15.38 0.86 11.22
CA GLN A 229 -13.95 1.19 11.18
C GLN A 229 -13.21 0.34 10.13
N PRO A 230 -12.42 0.98 9.25
CA PRO A 230 -11.57 0.28 8.31
C PRO A 230 -10.59 -0.62 9.07
N LYS A 231 -10.32 -1.78 8.50
CA LYS A 231 -9.32 -2.72 8.98
C LYS A 231 -8.48 -3.20 7.82
N ALA A 232 -7.18 -3.26 8.04
CA ALA A 232 -6.24 -3.77 7.06
C ALA A 232 -5.53 -5.01 7.60
N HIS A 233 -5.10 -5.86 6.68
CA HIS A 233 -4.29 -7.02 6.99
C HIS A 233 -3.09 -7.06 6.05
N CYS A 234 -1.89 -7.05 6.64
CA CYS A 234 -0.64 -7.13 5.89
C CYS A 234 0.08 -8.43 6.23
N ARG A 235 0.57 -9.09 5.18
CA ARG A 235 1.45 -10.24 5.22
C ARG A 235 2.64 -9.99 4.32
N ARG A 236 3.65 -10.83 4.47
CA ARG A 236 4.93 -10.70 3.78
C ARG A 236 4.80 -10.50 2.27
N HIS A 237 3.80 -11.08 1.61
CA HIS A 237 3.62 -10.98 0.15
C HIS A 237 2.22 -10.50 -0.26
N ALA A 238 1.45 -9.95 0.67
CA ALA A 238 0.06 -9.58 0.42
C ALA A 238 -0.40 -8.48 1.38
N VAL A 239 -1.23 -7.57 0.88
CA VAL A 239 -1.93 -6.59 1.71
C VAL A 239 -3.39 -6.52 1.30
N ALA A 240 -4.26 -6.32 2.28
CA ALA A 240 -5.67 -6.08 2.05
C ALA A 240 -6.23 -5.03 2.99
N LEU A 241 -7.33 -4.46 2.55
CA LEU A 241 -8.12 -3.47 3.26
C LEU A 241 -9.59 -3.89 3.16
N ASN A 242 -10.31 -3.68 4.26
CA ASN A 242 -11.75 -3.84 4.32
C ASN A 242 -12.33 -2.71 5.18
N SER A 243 -13.45 -2.15 4.76
CA SER A 243 -14.30 -1.31 5.59
C SER A 243 -15.76 -1.66 5.36
N ASN A 244 -16.54 -1.61 6.42
CA ASN A 244 -17.99 -1.67 6.30
C ASN A 244 -18.47 -0.29 5.86
N LEU A 245 -19.29 -0.29 4.82
CA LEU A 245 -19.90 0.91 4.29
C LEU A 245 -21.16 1.19 5.10
N LEU A 246 -21.36 2.44 5.50
CA LEU A 246 -22.63 2.88 6.08
C LEU A 246 -23.66 2.95 4.93
N SER A 247 -24.16 1.80 4.51
CA SER A 247 -25.12 1.69 3.41
C SER A 247 -26.51 2.09 3.87
N ASN A 248 -27.10 3.08 3.20
CA ASN A 248 -28.55 3.09 3.02
C ASN A 248 -28.88 2.11 1.89
N SER A 249 -30.06 1.48 1.90
CA SER A 249 -30.38 0.42 0.95
C SER A 249 -30.33 0.89 -0.51
N ASN A 250 -29.90 -0.01 -1.42
CA ASN A 250 -29.81 0.15 -2.89
C ASN A 250 -28.62 0.95 -3.46
N GLN A 251 -27.44 0.95 -2.84
CA GLN A 251 -26.27 1.63 -3.40
C GLN A 251 -25.19 0.63 -3.86
N GLY A 252 -24.65 0.84 -5.07
CA GLY A 252 -23.59 0.02 -5.65
C GLY A 252 -22.19 0.48 -5.23
N LEU A 253 -21.17 -0.33 -5.50
CA LEU A 253 -19.76 -0.03 -5.20
C LEU A 253 -18.93 0.09 -6.47
N VAL A 254 -18.33 1.25 -6.71
CA VAL A 254 -17.37 1.44 -7.80
C VAL A 254 -15.95 1.35 -7.25
N SER A 255 -15.13 0.54 -7.91
CA SER A 255 -13.70 0.38 -7.61
C SER A 255 -12.87 0.82 -8.79
N ARG A 256 -11.97 1.78 -8.59
CA ARG A 256 -11.04 2.28 -9.60
C ARG A 256 -9.62 1.86 -9.29
N PHE A 257 -8.90 1.43 -10.33
CA PHE A 257 -7.50 1.01 -10.24
C PHE A 257 -6.63 1.99 -11.02
N GLN A 258 -5.53 2.41 -10.41
CA GLN A 258 -4.59 3.33 -11.02
C GLN A 258 -3.15 2.88 -10.74
N ALA A 259 -2.24 3.18 -11.65
CA ALA A 259 -0.81 2.93 -11.50
C ALA A 259 0.01 4.21 -11.71
N MET A 260 1.21 4.26 -11.15
CA MET A 260 2.22 5.26 -11.46
C MET A 260 3.46 4.54 -11.98
N ARG A 261 3.98 5.02 -13.11
CA ARG A 261 5.19 4.50 -13.73
C ARG A 261 6.37 5.41 -13.45
N ASP A 262 7.53 4.78 -13.30
CA ASP A 262 8.82 5.44 -13.29
C ASP A 262 9.10 6.06 -14.66
N THR A 263 9.13 7.39 -14.74
CA THR A 263 9.38 8.12 -15.99
C THR A 263 10.84 8.42 -16.26
N THR A 264 11.75 8.13 -15.32
CA THR A 264 13.20 8.35 -15.46
C THR A 264 13.97 7.07 -15.72
N GLY A 265 13.36 5.91 -15.48
CA GLY A 265 13.93 4.58 -15.72
C GLY A 265 13.17 3.76 -16.77
N ASN A 266 12.97 2.47 -16.48
CA ASN A 266 12.46 1.47 -17.43
C ASN A 266 10.91 1.42 -17.53
N GLY A 267 10.20 2.47 -17.12
CA GLY A 267 8.73 2.49 -17.13
C GLY A 267 8.08 1.51 -16.13
N GLN A 268 8.83 1.03 -15.13
CA GLN A 268 8.33 0.10 -14.12
C GLN A 268 7.25 0.75 -13.28
N ILE A 269 6.28 -0.05 -12.85
CA ILE A 269 5.23 0.40 -11.96
C ILE A 269 5.80 0.51 -10.55
N VAL A 270 5.63 1.69 -9.95
CA VAL A 270 6.22 2.08 -8.66
C VAL A 270 5.18 2.55 -7.66
N SER A 271 3.94 2.79 -8.09
CA SER A 271 2.78 2.93 -7.20
C SER A 271 1.53 2.32 -7.82
N ILE A 272 0.69 1.75 -6.95
CA ILE A 272 -0.69 1.37 -7.23
C ILE A 272 -1.60 2.14 -6.30
N ARG A 273 -2.77 2.49 -6.82
CA ARG A 273 -3.89 3.04 -6.06
C ARG A 273 -5.16 2.26 -6.41
N ILE A 274 -5.85 1.81 -5.38
CA ILE A 274 -7.22 1.27 -5.51
C ILE A 274 -8.14 2.18 -4.71
N THR A 275 -9.15 2.77 -5.37
CA THR A 275 -10.15 3.60 -4.70
C THR A 275 -11.51 2.96 -4.76
N GLN A 276 -12.28 3.04 -3.69
CA GLN A 276 -13.63 2.45 -3.60
C GLN A 276 -14.62 3.48 -3.08
N GLN A 277 -15.75 3.60 -3.79
CA GLN A 277 -16.80 4.57 -3.47
C GLN A 277 -18.18 3.96 -3.68
N ILE A 278 -19.10 4.28 -2.79
CA ILE A 278 -20.53 4.06 -3.03
C ILE A 278 -21.03 5.04 -4.10
N TYR A 279 -21.84 4.56 -5.04
CA TYR A 279 -22.56 5.38 -6.04
C TYR A 279 -24.07 5.21 -5.98
#